data_AF-A0A6J6GIE3-F1
#
_entry.id   AF-A0A6J6GIE3-F1
#
_cell.length_a   1.000
_cell.length_b   1.000
_cell.length_c   1.000
_cell.angle_alpha   90.00
_cell.angle_beta   90.00
_cell.angle_gamma   90.00
#
_symmetry.space_group_name_H-M   'P 1'
#
loop_
_entity.id
_entity.type
_entity.pdbx_description
1 polymer ?
#
loop_
_entity_poly.entity_id
_entity_poly.type
_entity_poly.pdbx_seq_one_letter_code
_entity_poly.pdbx_strand_id
1 'polypeptide(L)'
;MASSSNTGKLLKSSKPAKPAKVSKASAVDPDFASRWNATDKSERRQIRRLVRIGRPQETEGDARLAVGFAAYQRTRPWYRFFWLWFVPVIIGGLGASFATHPIVIGMVAGVAVNALLVRRAFRRTDIVNAPVLEATTPV
;
A
#
# COMPACT_ATOMS: atom_id res chain seq x y z
N MET A 1 34.54 11.47 53.09
CA MET A 1 33.56 12.56 53.31
C MET A 1 33.60 13.50 52.11
N ALA A 2 32.42 13.95 51.65
CA ALA A 2 32.10 14.88 50.53
C ALA A 2 32.52 14.42 49.11
N SER A 3 31.63 13.93 48.23
CA SER A 3 30.47 14.56 47.56
C SER A 3 30.86 15.64 46.54
N SER A 4 30.77 15.32 45.24
CA SER A 4 30.45 16.30 44.20
C SER A 4 29.75 15.62 43.03
N SER A 5 28.46 15.92 42.94
CA SER A 5 27.50 15.53 41.90
C SER A 5 27.74 16.32 40.62
N ASN A 6 27.72 15.67 39.45
CA ASN A 6 27.43 16.39 38.20
C ASN A 6 26.46 15.61 37.30
N THR A 7 25.19 15.81 37.62
CA THR A 7 24.09 16.19 36.73
C THR A 7 24.06 15.59 35.31
N GLY A 8 23.15 14.63 35.15
CA GLY A 8 22.77 14.08 33.87
C GLY A 8 22.18 15.15 32.94
N LYS A 9 22.69 15.19 31.72
CA LYS A 9 22.05 15.88 30.60
C LYS A 9 21.35 14.82 29.76
N LEU A 10 20.15 14.47 30.20
CA LEU A 10 19.17 13.71 29.42
C LEU A 10 18.98 14.40 28.06
N LEU A 11 19.42 13.73 27.01
CA LEU A 11 19.09 14.06 25.62
C LEU A 11 17.56 14.11 25.52
N LYS A 12 17.01 15.31 25.35
CA LYS A 12 15.61 15.54 25.06
C LYS A 12 15.25 14.71 23.83
N SER A 13 14.50 13.64 24.06
CA SER A 13 13.78 12.88 23.05
C SER A 13 13.03 13.88 22.16
N SER A 14 13.49 14.03 20.92
CA SER A 14 12.79 14.74 19.87
C SER A 14 11.46 14.01 19.66
N LYS A 15 10.41 14.64 20.16
CA LYS A 15 9.01 14.28 19.94
C LYS A 15 8.85 13.95 18.45
N PRO A 16 8.42 12.73 18.07
CA PRO A 16 8.26 12.40 16.66
C PRO A 16 7.25 13.38 16.07
N ALA A 17 7.68 14.12 15.05
CA ALA A 17 6.84 15.03 14.31
C ALA A 17 5.55 14.29 13.93
N LYS A 18 4.41 14.81 14.37
CA LYS A 18 3.10 14.35 13.92
C LYS A 18 3.17 14.29 12.39
N PRO A 19 2.89 13.14 11.75
CA PRO A 19 2.86 13.10 10.30
C PRO A 19 1.85 14.16 9.86
N ALA A 20 2.30 15.07 9.01
CA ALA A 20 1.45 16.05 8.37
C ALA A 20 0.21 15.33 7.85
N LYS A 21 -0.95 15.95 8.03
CA LYS A 21 -2.21 15.45 7.46
C LYS A 21 -2.00 15.33 5.95
N VAL A 22 -1.62 14.13 5.49
CA VAL A 22 -1.62 13.77 4.08
C VAL A 22 -3.01 14.09 3.59
N SER A 23 -3.09 15.11 2.75
CA SER A 23 -4.31 15.55 2.09
C SER A 23 -4.99 14.32 1.51
N LYS A 24 -6.31 14.23 1.67
CA LYS A 24 -7.13 13.07 1.30
C LYS A 24 -6.81 12.59 -0.13
N ALA A 25 -5.90 11.63 -0.26
CA ALA A 25 -5.63 10.86 -1.48
C ALA A 25 -6.76 9.84 -1.75
N SER A 26 -8.01 10.25 -1.49
CA SER A 26 -9.21 9.44 -1.71
C SER A 26 -10.03 9.91 -2.91
N ALA A 27 -9.71 11.06 -3.49
CA ALA A 27 -10.32 11.52 -4.73
C ALA A 27 -9.56 10.88 -5.90
N VAL A 28 -10.24 10.07 -6.69
CA VAL A 28 -9.71 9.65 -7.99
C VAL A 28 -9.62 10.90 -8.84
N ASP A 29 -8.41 11.24 -9.27
CA ASP A 29 -8.17 12.34 -10.19
C ASP A 29 -8.92 12.08 -11.51
N PRO A 30 -9.80 13.00 -11.97
CA PRO A 30 -10.58 12.81 -13.20
C PRO A 30 -9.68 12.63 -14.43
N ASP A 31 -8.49 13.22 -14.44
CA ASP A 31 -7.51 13.13 -15.53
C ASP A 31 -6.53 11.96 -15.35
N PHE A 32 -6.76 11.09 -14.36
CA PHE A 32 -5.93 9.89 -14.19
C PHE A 32 -6.04 8.95 -15.39
N ALA A 33 -7.26 8.70 -15.88
CA ALA A 33 -7.49 7.70 -16.92
C ALA A 33 -6.82 8.07 -18.26
N SER A 34 -6.84 9.35 -18.63
CA SER A 34 -6.18 9.86 -19.83
C SER A 34 -4.66 9.73 -19.72
N ARG A 35 -4.06 10.22 -18.63
CA ARG A 35 -2.61 10.11 -18.38
C ARG A 35 -2.15 8.66 -18.31
N TRP A 36 -2.89 7.82 -17.59
CA TRP A 36 -2.59 6.40 -17.50
C TRP A 36 -2.66 5.69 -18.86
N ASN A 37 -3.60 6.06 -19.73
CA ASN A 37 -3.70 5.46 -21.06
C ASN A 37 -2.65 5.97 -22.04
N ALA A 38 -2.17 7.20 -21.85
CA ALA A 38 -1.06 7.77 -22.60
C ALA A 38 0.30 7.12 -22.23
N THR A 39 0.43 6.58 -21.01
CA THR A 39 1.63 5.86 -20.56
C THR A 39 1.87 4.57 -21.34
N ASP A 40 3.14 4.29 -21.63
CA ASP A 40 3.56 3.07 -22.30
C ASP A 40 3.14 1.80 -21.54
N LYS A 41 2.93 0.72 -22.30
CA LYS A 41 2.44 -0.55 -21.73
C LYS A 41 3.44 -1.19 -20.77
N SER A 42 4.73 -1.06 -21.05
CA SER A 42 5.83 -1.56 -20.21
C SER A 42 5.86 -0.87 -18.86
N GLU A 43 5.85 0.46 -18.87
CA GLU A 43 5.86 1.32 -17.69
C GLU A 43 4.62 1.10 -16.82
N ARG A 44 3.43 1.02 -17.43
CA ARG A 44 2.20 0.62 -16.70
C ARG A 44 2.32 -0.73 -16.01
N ARG A 45 2.99 -1.71 -16.63
CA ARG A 45 3.17 -3.05 -16.03
C ARG A 45 4.13 -2.97 -14.83
N GLN A 46 5.19 -2.19 -14.95
CA GLN A 46 6.14 -1.94 -13.86
C GLN A 46 5.45 -1.27 -12.67
N ILE A 47 4.74 -0.16 -12.91
CA ILE A 47 3.99 0.55 -11.87
C ILE A 47 3.01 -0.39 -11.17
N ARG A 48 2.20 -1.16 -11.94
CA ARG A 48 1.27 -2.15 -11.36
C ARG A 48 1.96 -3.16 -10.46
N ARG A 49 3.11 -3.69 -10.88
CA ARG A 49 3.87 -4.68 -10.12
C ARG A 49 4.37 -4.08 -8.81
N LEU A 50 4.99 -2.92 -8.87
CA LEU A 50 5.55 -2.22 -7.71
C LEU A 50 4.46 -1.83 -6.71
N VAL A 51 3.32 -1.31 -7.20
CA VAL A 51 2.17 -0.98 -6.35
C VAL A 51 1.62 -2.22 -5.64
N ARG A 52 1.51 -3.37 -6.34
CA ARG A 52 1.02 -4.62 -5.73
C ARG A 52 1.94 -5.17 -4.65
N ILE A 53 3.25 -4.99 -4.81
CA ILE A 53 4.27 -5.40 -3.84
C ILE A 53 4.37 -4.37 -2.69
N GLY A 54 3.88 -3.14 -2.90
CA GLY A 54 3.95 -2.05 -1.93
C GLY A 54 5.32 -1.39 -1.87
N ARG A 55 6.04 -1.38 -2.99
CA ARG A 55 7.36 -0.75 -3.13
C ARG A 55 7.20 0.70 -3.63
N PRO A 56 8.02 1.65 -3.14
CA PRO A 56 8.00 3.02 -3.65
C PRO A 56 8.46 3.07 -5.10
N GLN A 57 7.91 4.04 -5.84
CA GLN A 57 8.39 4.37 -7.18
C GLN A 57 9.67 5.20 -7.11
N GLU A 58 10.44 5.21 -8.20
CA GLU A 58 11.71 5.92 -8.25
C GLU A 58 11.55 7.37 -8.71
N THR A 59 10.58 7.62 -9.60
CA THR A 59 10.30 8.96 -10.12
C THR A 59 9.02 9.54 -9.54
N GLU A 60 8.93 10.87 -9.50
CA GLU A 60 7.74 11.57 -9.05
C GLU A 60 6.53 11.30 -9.97
N GLY A 61 6.76 11.27 -11.29
CA GLY A 61 5.72 10.97 -12.28
C GLY A 61 5.10 9.59 -12.04
N ASP A 62 5.93 8.58 -11.86
CA ASP A 62 5.49 7.22 -11.53
C ASP A 62 4.79 7.16 -10.18
N ALA A 63 5.31 7.87 -9.17
CA ALA A 63 4.72 7.94 -7.85
C ALA A 63 3.28 8.50 -7.90
N ARG A 64 3.06 9.57 -8.67
CA ARG A 64 1.73 10.16 -8.90
C ARG A 64 0.81 9.19 -9.64
N LEU A 65 1.29 8.52 -10.70
CA LEU A 65 0.52 7.50 -11.43
C LEU A 65 0.21 6.28 -10.56
N ALA A 66 1.13 5.87 -9.69
CA ALA A 66 0.95 4.76 -8.76
C ALA A 66 -0.15 5.06 -7.72
N VAL A 67 -0.13 6.27 -7.14
CA VAL A 67 -1.17 6.74 -6.22
C VAL A 67 -2.53 6.81 -6.93
N GLY A 68 -2.59 7.40 -8.11
CA GLY A 68 -3.81 7.45 -8.93
C GLY A 68 -4.35 6.06 -9.27
N PHE A 69 -3.46 5.13 -9.66
CA PHE A 69 -3.83 3.75 -9.96
C PHE A 69 -4.36 3.03 -8.72
N ALA A 70 -3.71 3.19 -7.57
CA ALA A 70 -4.18 2.58 -6.32
C ALA A 70 -5.54 3.14 -5.89
N ALA A 71 -5.74 4.46 -5.99
CA ALA A 71 -7.02 5.10 -5.71
C ALA A 71 -8.12 4.58 -6.67
N TYR A 72 -7.82 4.49 -7.97
CA TYR A 72 -8.73 3.94 -8.97
C TYR A 72 -9.08 2.46 -8.72
N GLN A 73 -8.12 1.63 -8.29
CA GLN A 73 -8.40 0.24 -7.92
C GLN A 73 -9.31 0.14 -6.69
N ARG A 74 -9.17 1.08 -5.73
CA ARG A 74 -9.99 1.12 -4.51
C ARG A 74 -11.47 1.42 -4.79
N THR A 75 -11.81 2.09 -5.90
CA THR A 75 -13.21 2.41 -6.25
C THR A 75 -13.96 1.23 -6.86
N ARG A 76 -13.26 0.20 -7.33
CA ARG A 76 -13.87 -0.96 -8.00
C ARG A 76 -14.78 -1.75 -7.04
N PRO A 77 -15.93 -2.26 -7.51
CA PRO A 77 -16.85 -3.04 -6.68
C PRO A 77 -16.17 -4.24 -5.99
N TRP A 78 -15.31 -4.97 -6.70
CA TRP A 78 -14.58 -6.11 -6.12
C TRP A 78 -13.69 -5.70 -4.95
N TYR A 79 -13.16 -4.48 -4.93
CA TYR A 79 -12.29 -4.00 -3.86
C TYR A 79 -13.11 -3.50 -2.67
N ARG A 80 -14.22 -2.80 -2.96
CA ARG A 80 -15.15 -2.28 -1.95
C ARG A 80 -15.84 -3.41 -1.20
N PHE A 81 -16.38 -4.38 -1.94
CA PHE A 81 -17.06 -5.55 -1.40
C PHE A 81 -16.10 -6.73 -1.18
N PHE A 82 -14.81 -6.46 -0.98
CA PHE A 82 -13.78 -7.49 -0.83
C PHE A 82 -14.20 -8.61 0.12
N TRP A 83 -14.62 -8.26 1.33
CA TRP A 83 -14.99 -9.25 2.34
C TRP A 83 -16.25 -10.05 2.00
N LEU A 84 -17.18 -9.47 1.24
CA LEU A 84 -18.43 -10.12 0.87
C LEU A 84 -18.20 -11.33 -0.05
N TRP A 85 -17.24 -11.24 -0.97
CA TRP A 85 -16.92 -12.36 -1.88
C TRP A 85 -15.69 -13.15 -1.43
N PHE A 86 -14.70 -12.51 -0.80
CA PHE A 86 -13.47 -13.17 -0.39
C PHE A 86 -13.71 -14.22 0.69
N VAL A 87 -14.46 -13.88 1.76
CA VAL A 87 -14.67 -14.80 2.89
C VAL A 87 -15.43 -16.06 2.46
N PRO A 88 -16.57 -15.98 1.73
CA PRO A 88 -17.25 -17.17 1.26
C PRO A 88 -16.38 -18.04 0.35
N VAL A 89 -15.59 -17.43 -0.54
CA VAL A 89 -14.69 -18.17 -1.44
C VAL A 89 -13.60 -18.90 -0.66
N ILE A 90 -12.99 -18.27 0.35
CA ILE A 90 -11.97 -18.92 1.18
C ILE A 90 -12.58 -20.04 2.02
N ILE A 91 -13.73 -19.83 2.65
CA ILE A 91 -14.41 -20.86 3.45
C ILE A 91 -14.80 -22.05 2.57
N GLY A 92 -15.44 -21.80 1.42
CA GLY A 92 -15.82 -22.84 0.48
C GLY A 92 -14.60 -23.59 -0.08
N GLY A 93 -13.55 -22.85 -0.45
CA GLY A 93 -12.30 -23.42 -0.95
C GLY A 93 -11.60 -24.30 0.08
N LEU A 94 -11.48 -23.85 1.33
CA LEU A 94 -10.90 -24.65 2.42
C LEU A 94 -11.75 -25.87 2.74
N GLY A 95 -13.08 -25.71 2.80
CA GLY A 95 -14.02 -26.81 3.01
C GLY A 95 -13.86 -27.92 1.96
N ALA A 96 -13.82 -27.55 0.68
CA ALA A 96 -13.57 -28.50 -0.42
C ALA A 96 -12.16 -29.11 -0.38
N SER A 97 -11.16 -28.35 0.08
CA SER A 97 -9.76 -28.80 0.14
C SER A 97 -9.55 -29.92 1.15
N PHE A 98 -10.27 -29.91 2.28
CA PHE A 98 -10.21 -30.99 3.27
C PHE A 98 -10.61 -32.35 2.71
N ALA A 99 -11.50 -32.38 1.71
CA ALA A 99 -11.94 -33.61 1.06
C ALA A 99 -11.02 -34.08 -0.10
N THR A 100 -10.09 -33.21 -0.56
CA THR A 100 -9.31 -33.48 -1.78
C THR A 100 -7.85 -33.83 -1.49
N HIS A 101 -7.08 -32.89 -0.93
CA HIS A 101 -5.67 -33.09 -0.63
C HIS A 101 -5.13 -31.96 0.27
N PRO A 102 -4.26 -32.24 1.25
CA PRO A 102 -3.68 -31.21 2.13
C PRO A 102 -2.86 -30.13 1.39
N ILE A 103 -2.34 -30.42 0.18
CA ILE A 103 -1.58 -29.45 -0.62
C ILE A 103 -2.48 -28.29 -1.07
N VAL A 104 -3.74 -28.59 -1.38
CA VAL A 104 -4.71 -27.59 -1.85
C VAL A 104 -4.99 -26.56 -0.75
N ILE A 105 -5.01 -26.98 0.52
CA ILE A 105 -5.15 -26.08 1.68
C ILE A 105 -4.04 -25.02 1.66
N GLY A 106 -2.79 -25.45 1.45
CA GLY A 106 -1.64 -24.55 1.33
C GLY A 106 -1.77 -23.56 0.18
N MET A 107 -2.25 -24.01 -0.99
CA MET A 107 -2.49 -23.13 -2.13
C MET A 107 -3.58 -22.08 -1.85
N VAL A 108 -4.72 -22.50 -1.28
CA VAL A 108 -5.81 -21.58 -0.92
C VAL A 108 -5.34 -20.55 0.11
N ALA A 109 -4.62 -21.00 1.15
CA ALA A 109 -4.04 -20.11 2.15
C ALA A 109 -3.03 -19.12 1.54
N GLY A 110 -2.15 -19.59 0.65
CA GLY A 110 -1.17 -18.74 -0.04
C GLY A 110 -1.84 -17.65 -0.88
N VAL A 111 -2.90 -18.00 -1.63
CA VAL A 111 -3.69 -17.04 -2.41
C VAL A 111 -4.41 -16.04 -1.48
N ALA A 112 -4.96 -16.52 -0.37
CA ALA A 112 -5.62 -15.67 0.63
C ALA A 112 -4.67 -14.63 1.21
N VAL A 113 -3.48 -15.05 1.64
CA VAL A 113 -2.44 -14.15 2.18
C VAL A 113 -2.01 -13.15 1.11
N ASN A 114 -1.74 -13.60 -0.12
CA ASN A 114 -1.36 -12.70 -1.22
C ASN A 114 -2.43 -11.64 -1.49
N ALA A 115 -3.71 -12.01 -1.52
CA ALA A 115 -4.82 -11.08 -1.71
C ALA A 115 -4.87 -10.00 -0.61
N LEU A 116 -4.66 -10.40 0.66
CA LEU A 116 -4.61 -9.48 1.79
C LEU A 116 -3.40 -8.53 1.71
N LEU A 117 -2.23 -9.04 1.32
CA LEU A 117 -1.02 -8.24 1.14
C LEU A 117 -1.20 -7.20 0.02
N VAL A 118 -1.72 -7.62 -1.14
CA VAL A 118 -2.02 -6.71 -2.25
C VAL A 118 -3.03 -5.65 -1.84
N ARG A 119 -4.08 -6.05 -1.11
CA ARG A 119 -5.09 -5.12 -0.59
C ARG A 119 -4.47 -4.08 0.35
N ARG A 120 -3.57 -4.51 1.24
CA ARG A 120 -2.81 -3.64 2.14
C ARG A 120 -1.88 -2.72 1.36
N ALA A 121 -1.18 -3.23 0.35
CA ALA A 121 -0.29 -2.45 -0.49
C ALA A 121 -1.03 -1.30 -1.19
N PHE A 122 -2.20 -1.58 -1.77
CA PHE A 122 -3.05 -0.53 -2.37
C PHE A 122 -3.49 0.55 -1.40
N ARG A 123 -3.72 0.22 -0.11
CA ARG A 123 -4.07 1.23 0.92
C ARG A 123 -2.87 2.07 1.36
N ARG A 124 -1.66 1.53 1.24
CA ARG A 124 -0.43 2.16 1.71
C ARG A 124 0.36 2.87 0.61
N THR A 125 -0.05 2.76 -0.65
CA THR A 125 0.67 3.37 -1.79
C THR A 125 0.96 4.85 -1.56
N ASP A 126 -0.01 5.59 -1.02
CA ASP A 126 0.11 7.04 -0.76
C ASP A 126 1.20 7.32 0.29
N ILE A 127 1.27 6.48 1.34
CA ILE A 127 2.26 6.60 2.42
C ILE A 127 3.65 6.19 1.92
N VAL A 128 3.72 5.14 1.10
CA VAL A 128 4.98 4.60 0.59
C VAL A 128 5.62 5.56 -0.40
N ASN A 129 4.83 6.26 -1.20
CA ASN A 129 5.31 7.23 -2.18
C ASN A 129 5.42 8.67 -1.64
N ALA A 130 4.86 8.97 -0.45
CA ALA A 130 4.99 10.27 0.20
C ALA A 130 6.41 10.86 0.19
N PRO A 131 7.50 10.13 0.56
CA PRO A 131 8.84 10.71 0.55
C PRO A 131 9.33 11.12 -0.85
N VAL A 132 8.90 10.42 -1.90
CA VAL A 132 9.26 10.74 -3.29
C VAL A 132 8.50 11.97 -3.78
N LEU A 133 7.25 12.13 -3.35
CA LEU A 133 6.41 13.26 -3.70
C LEU A 133 6.78 14.54 -2.93
N GLU A 134 7.20 14.41 -1.68
CA GLU A 134 7.60 15.55 -0.83
C GLU A 134 8.99 16.10 -1.20
N ALA A 135 9.91 15.25 -1.65
CA ALA A 135 11.27 15.64 -2.03
C ALA A 135 11.33 16.55 -3.27
N THR A 136 10.27 16.64 -4.06
CA THR A 136 10.25 17.37 -5.35
C THR A 136 9.39 18.63 -5.31
N THR A 137 8.74 18.95 -4.19
CA THR A 137 8.10 20.27 -3.98
C THR A 137 9.16 21.31 -3.57
N PRO A 138 9.62 22.22 -4.45
CA PRO A 138 10.38 23.39 -4.01
C PRO A 138 9.45 24.27 -3.16
N VAL A 139 9.96 24.71 -2.00
CA VAL A 139 9.37 25.79 -1.20
C VAL A 139 9.54 27.11 -1.93
#